data_AF-A0A3P5XMA1-F1
#
_entry.id   AF-A0A3P5XMA1-F1
#
_cell.length_a   1.000
_cell.length_b   1.000
_cell.length_c   1.000
_cell.angle_alpha   90.00
_cell.angle_beta   90.00
_cell.angle_gamma   90.00
#
_symmetry.space_group_name_H-M   'P 1'
#
loop_
_entity.id
_entity.type
_entity.pdbx_description
1 polymer ?
#
loop_
_entity_poly.entity_id
_entity_poly.type
_entity_poly.pdbx_seq_one_letter_code
_entity_poly.pdbx_strand_id
1 'polypeptide(L)'
;MRAIAILSAAAMIVSLFLPWIRPEITGTGLTPWELIRALDPDVQAMRDFVGRSPVELVALFASIALAALFLALVLFNIPSRLIALLAGGLGVGLIGYTAWQIRNGAARLPVRVEVDFSDGGQIADLLTRIPGTGAWIWAGGSLVLLMAGLIGFARR
;
A
#
# COMPACT_ATOMS: atom_id res chain seq x y z
N MET A 1 -11.76 14.15 -12.06
CA MET A 1 -10.48 13.52 -11.67
C MET A 1 -9.90 14.06 -10.36
N ARG A 2 -9.80 15.38 -10.15
CA ARG A 2 -9.18 15.92 -8.93
C ARG A 2 -9.81 15.43 -7.61
N ALA A 3 -11.14 15.50 -7.48
CA ALA A 3 -11.84 15.03 -6.28
C ALA A 3 -11.60 13.53 -6.01
N ILE A 4 -11.63 12.71 -7.06
CA ILE A 4 -11.36 11.27 -6.96
C ILE A 4 -9.92 11.00 -6.50
N ALA A 5 -8.94 11.75 -7.00
CA ALA A 5 -7.54 11.62 -6.60
C ALA A 5 -7.28 12.10 -5.16
N ILE A 6 -8.00 13.13 -4.70
CA ILE A 6 -7.99 13.56 -3.30
C ILE A 6 -8.52 12.43 -2.41
N LEU A 7 -9.69 11.87 -2.76
CA LEU A 7 -10.29 10.78 -2.01
C LEU A 7 -9.41 9.53 -2.00
N SER A 8 -8.75 9.20 -3.12
CA SER A 8 -7.86 8.04 -3.18
C SER A 8 -6.58 8.23 -2.37
N ALA A 9 -5.97 9.43 -2.42
CA ALA A 9 -4.82 9.76 -1.59
C ALA A 9 -5.19 9.77 -0.10
N ALA A 10 -6.34 10.35 0.26
CA ALA A 10 -6.87 10.32 1.62
C ALA A 10 -7.15 8.89 2.08
N ALA A 11 -7.74 8.04 1.23
CA ALA A 11 -7.96 6.63 1.52
C ALA A 11 -6.63 5.90 1.83
N MET A 12 -5.60 6.10 1.01
CA MET A 12 -4.26 5.54 1.27
C MET A 12 -3.69 5.99 2.62
N ILE A 13 -3.86 7.26 3.00
CA ILE A 13 -3.37 7.77 4.30
C ILE A 13 -4.20 7.20 5.45
N VAL A 14 -5.53 7.22 5.35
CA VAL A 14 -6.43 6.69 6.39
C VAL A 14 -6.19 5.20 6.61
N SER A 15 -5.84 4.45 5.56
CA SER A 15 -5.52 3.03 5.68
C SER A 15 -4.42 2.72 6.69
N LEU A 16 -3.51 3.67 6.95
CA LEU A 16 -2.42 3.54 7.90
C LEU A 16 -2.90 3.32 9.35
N PHE A 17 -4.10 3.81 9.66
CA PHE A 17 -4.74 3.71 10.98
C PHE A 17 -5.77 2.58 11.06
N LEU A 18 -5.98 1.84 9.97
CA LEU A 18 -6.95 0.76 9.92
C LEU A 18 -6.25 -0.60 10.07
N PRO A 19 -6.95 -1.64 10.53
CA PRO A 19 -6.41 -3.01 10.57
C PRO A 19 -6.07 -3.49 9.15
N TRP A 20 -4.79 -3.81 8.93
CA TRP A 20 -4.32 -4.40 7.66
C TRP A 20 -4.40 -5.91 7.67
N ILE A 21 -4.38 -6.51 8.85
CA ILE A 21 -4.65 -7.92 9.06
C ILE A 21 -5.95 -8.02 9.84
N ARG A 22 -6.81 -8.96 9.46
CA ARG A 22 -8.06 -9.17 10.18
C ARG A 22 -7.80 -9.41 11.67
N PRO A 23 -8.54 -8.76 12.58
CA PRO A 23 -8.38 -8.95 14.02
C PRO A 23 -8.56 -10.41 14.46
N GLU A 24 -9.35 -11.19 13.72
CA GLU A 24 -9.53 -12.64 13.93
C GLU A 24 -8.22 -13.43 13.89
N ILE A 25 -7.18 -12.91 13.23
CA ILE A 25 -5.89 -13.58 13.03
C ILE A 25 -4.85 -13.12 14.06
N THR A 26 -4.80 -11.83 14.40
CA THR A 26 -3.76 -11.26 15.28
C THR A 26 -4.25 -10.82 16.65
N GLY A 27 -5.54 -10.99 16.95
CA GLY A 27 -6.17 -10.62 18.23
C GLY A 27 -6.47 -9.12 18.38
N THR A 28 -5.61 -8.24 17.87
CA THR A 28 -5.78 -6.77 17.96
C THR A 28 -5.88 -6.07 16.60
N GLY A 29 -5.57 -6.77 15.50
CA GLY A 29 -5.46 -6.18 14.16
C GLY A 29 -4.18 -5.37 14.01
N LEU A 30 -3.23 -5.86 13.21
CA LEU A 30 -1.96 -5.15 12.98
C LEU A 30 -2.21 -3.92 12.10
N THR A 31 -1.79 -2.75 12.58
CA THR A 31 -1.87 -1.50 11.81
C THR A 31 -0.48 -0.99 11.42
N PRO A 32 -0.28 -0.43 10.20
CA PRO A 32 1.01 0.15 9.83
C PRO A 32 1.43 1.31 10.75
N TRP A 33 0.48 2.00 11.38
CA TRP A 33 0.79 3.04 12.37
C TRP A 33 1.53 2.51 13.58
N GLU A 34 1.19 1.32 14.08
CA GLU A 34 1.90 0.70 15.22
C GLU A 34 3.36 0.45 14.88
N LEU A 35 3.65 0.05 13.64
CA LEU A 35 5.02 -0.10 13.15
C LEU A 35 5.76 1.24 13.20
N ILE A 36 5.19 2.30 12.62
CA ILE A 36 5.80 3.64 12.61
C ILE A 36 6.02 4.17 14.02
N ARG A 37 5.03 3.98 14.91
CA ARG A 37 5.10 4.47 16.28
C ARG A 37 6.16 3.77 17.12
N ALA A 38 6.52 2.54 16.73
CA ALA A 38 7.60 1.78 17.37
C ALA A 38 9.00 2.22 16.89
N LEU A 39 9.11 3.02 15.82
CA LEU A 39 10.38 3.63 15.44
C LEU A 39 10.68 4.85 16.32
N ASP A 40 11.93 4.95 16.75
CA ASP A 40 12.44 6.18 17.34
C ASP A 40 12.44 7.33 16.31
N PRO A 41 12.05 8.55 16.71
CA PRO A 41 12.02 9.71 15.83
C PRO A 41 13.42 10.28 15.61
N ASP A 42 14.32 9.46 15.07
CA ASP A 42 15.70 9.82 14.73
C ASP A 42 15.98 9.51 13.25
N VAL A 43 16.75 10.39 12.61
CA VAL A 43 17.17 10.26 11.21
C VAL A 43 18.02 9.01 11.03
N GLN A 44 18.86 8.67 12.02
CA GLN A 44 19.69 7.48 11.97
C GLN A 44 18.85 6.22 12.12
N ALA A 45 17.90 6.21 13.05
CA ALA A 45 16.92 5.12 13.18
C ALA A 45 16.11 4.91 11.89
N MET A 46 15.70 5.99 11.21
CA MET A 46 14.97 5.89 9.95
C MET A 46 15.84 5.38 8.80
N ARG A 47 17.11 5.79 8.75
CA ARG A 47 18.08 5.26 7.77
C ARG A 47 18.36 3.78 7.99
N ASP A 48 18.53 3.36 9.25
CA ASP A 48 18.75 1.97 9.62
C ASP A 48 17.51 1.12 9.33
N PHE A 49 16.32 1.64 9.56
CA PHE A 49 15.08 1.00 9.18
C PHE A 49 14.99 0.77 7.68
N VAL A 50 15.25 1.78 6.86
CA VAL A 50 15.24 1.65 5.39
C VAL A 50 16.33 0.67 4.92
N GLY A 51 17.49 0.65 5.57
CA GLY A 51 18.60 -0.23 5.21
C GLY A 51 18.43 -1.70 5.65
N ARG A 52 17.64 -1.97 6.69
CA ARG A 52 17.46 -3.32 7.26
C ARG A 52 16.09 -3.93 7.01
N SER A 53 15.09 -3.13 6.65
CA SER A 53 13.73 -3.63 6.40
C SER A 53 13.60 -4.29 5.03
N PRO A 54 12.64 -5.22 4.87
CA PRO A 54 12.26 -5.72 3.56
C PRO A 54 11.89 -4.57 2.62
N VAL A 55 12.32 -4.66 1.36
CA VAL A 55 12.09 -3.62 0.34
C VAL A 55 10.60 -3.35 0.13
N GLU A 56 9.77 -4.37 0.32
CA GLU A 56 8.32 -4.32 0.21
C GLU A 56 7.72 -3.38 1.26
N LEU A 57 8.23 -3.45 2.49
CA LEU A 57 7.78 -2.62 3.60
C LEU A 57 8.23 -1.15 3.41
N VAL A 58 9.43 -0.93 2.88
CA VAL A 58 9.91 0.41 2.52
C VAL A 58 9.05 1.00 1.39
N ALA A 59 8.75 0.21 0.35
CA ALA A 59 7.92 0.63 -0.78
C ALA A 59 6.47 0.94 -0.36
N LEU A 60 5.92 0.17 0.58
CA LEU A 60 4.61 0.44 1.17
C LEU A 60 4.57 1.81 1.85
N PHE A 61 5.51 2.09 2.77
CA PHE A 61 5.54 3.40 3.43
C PHE A 61 5.85 4.54 2.46
N ALA A 62 6.72 4.31 1.48
CA ALA A 62 6.98 5.28 0.42
C ALA A 62 5.72 5.60 -0.40
N SER A 63 4.88 4.61 -0.71
CA SER A 63 3.62 4.83 -1.43
C SER A 63 2.65 5.72 -0.63
N ILE A 64 2.58 5.54 0.69
CA ILE A 64 1.74 6.35 1.58
C ILE A 64 2.31 7.77 1.72
N ALA A 65 3.63 7.89 1.89
CA ALA A 65 4.30 9.19 1.96
C ALA A 65 4.11 10.01 0.67
N LEU A 66 4.20 9.36 -0.50
CA LEU A 66 3.93 10.00 -1.79
C LEU A 66 2.45 10.37 -1.96
N ALA A 67 1.52 9.55 -1.46
CA ALA A 67 0.11 9.89 -1.45
C ALA A 67 -0.18 11.11 -0.54
N ALA A 68 0.47 11.20 0.62
CA ALA A 68 0.40 12.36 1.50
C ALA A 68 0.98 13.62 0.84
N LEU A 69 2.13 13.49 0.19
CA LEU A 69 2.73 14.59 -0.58
C LEU A 69 1.82 15.04 -1.72
N PHE A 70 1.23 14.10 -2.47
CA PHE A 70 0.27 14.42 -3.52
C PHE A 70 -0.95 15.17 -2.95
N LEU A 71 -1.52 14.68 -1.85
CA LEU A 71 -2.65 15.33 -1.19
C LEU A 71 -2.31 16.76 -0.80
N ALA A 72 -1.15 16.99 -0.16
CA ALA A 72 -0.68 18.32 0.19
C ALA A 72 -0.58 19.24 -1.03
N LEU A 73 0.05 18.78 -2.10
CA LEU A 73 0.18 19.56 -3.34
C LEU A 73 -1.16 19.89 -3.98
N VAL A 74 -2.11 18.96 -3.97
CA VAL A 74 -3.45 19.20 -4.49
C VAL A 74 -4.22 20.22 -3.65
N LEU A 75 -4.01 20.27 -2.32
CA LEU A 75 -4.59 21.31 -1.46
C LEU A 75 -4.07 22.71 -1.83
N PHE A 76 -2.80 22.82 -2.23
CA PHE A 76 -2.23 24.07 -2.76
C PHE A 76 -2.53 24.33 -4.24
N ASN A 77 -3.46 23.56 -4.85
CA ASN A 77 -3.83 23.69 -6.27
C ASN A 77 -2.70 23.36 -7.27
N ILE A 78 -1.73 22.53 -6.86
CA ILE A 78 -0.59 22.08 -7.69
C ILE A 78 -0.68 20.56 -7.92
N PRO A 79 -1.70 20.05 -8.65
CA PRO A 79 -1.83 18.60 -8.86
C PRO A 79 -0.67 18.06 -9.71
N SER A 80 0.21 17.27 -9.09
CA SER A 80 1.34 16.63 -9.79
C SER A 80 0.96 15.24 -10.31
N ARG A 81 0.91 15.09 -11.64
CA ARG A 81 0.68 13.79 -12.30
C ARG A 81 1.76 12.77 -11.96
N LEU A 82 3.02 13.22 -11.91
CA LEU A 82 4.15 12.33 -11.63
C LEU A 82 4.03 11.74 -10.22
N ILE A 83 3.65 12.54 -9.22
CA ILE A 83 3.54 12.05 -7.85
C ILE A 83 2.34 11.11 -7.71
N ALA A 84 1.21 11.39 -8.38
CA ALA A 84 0.08 10.46 -8.43
C ALA A 84 0.46 9.11 -9.07
N LEU A 85 1.21 9.15 -10.18
CA LEU A 85 1.72 7.95 -10.85
C LEU A 85 2.68 7.16 -9.97
N LEU A 86 3.61 7.82 -9.29
CA LEU A 86 4.57 7.15 -8.41
C LEU A 86 3.89 6.57 -7.17
N ALA A 87 3.00 7.33 -6.52
CA ALA A 87 2.27 6.89 -5.33
C ALA A 87 1.39 5.67 -5.65
N GLY A 88 0.53 5.78 -6.67
CA GLY A 88 -0.34 4.67 -7.08
C GLY A 88 0.42 3.53 -7.73
N GLY A 89 1.43 3.83 -8.52
CA GLY A 89 2.26 2.85 -9.21
C GLY A 89 3.12 2.01 -8.27
N LEU A 90 3.67 2.60 -7.20
CA LEU A 90 4.34 1.82 -6.16
C LEU A 90 3.35 0.87 -5.46
N GLY A 91 2.14 1.33 -5.13
CA GLY A 91 1.15 0.48 -4.49
C GLY A 91 0.70 -0.69 -5.38
N VAL A 92 0.34 -0.40 -6.63
CA VAL A 92 -0.05 -1.43 -7.60
C VAL A 92 1.12 -2.36 -7.95
N GLY A 93 2.32 -1.79 -8.11
CA GLY A 93 3.54 -2.56 -8.36
C GLY A 93 3.86 -3.52 -7.21
N LEU A 94 3.67 -3.08 -5.97
CA LEU A 94 3.85 -3.93 -4.79
C LEU A 94 2.83 -5.06 -4.77
N ILE A 95 1.55 -4.80 -5.08
CA ILE A 95 0.51 -5.84 -5.19
C ILE A 95 0.88 -6.86 -6.28
N GLY A 96 1.34 -6.39 -7.45
CA GLY A 96 1.77 -7.27 -8.53
C GLY A 96 3.02 -8.09 -8.14
N TYR A 97 3.96 -7.47 -7.45
CA TYR A 97 5.19 -8.12 -6.98
C TYR A 97 4.92 -9.20 -5.94
N THR A 98 4.06 -8.92 -4.95
CA THR A 98 3.67 -9.92 -3.94
C THR A 98 2.91 -11.07 -4.56
N ALA A 99 1.95 -10.81 -5.45
CA ALA A 99 1.24 -11.86 -6.19
C ALA A 99 2.21 -12.74 -7.02
N TRP A 100 3.21 -12.13 -7.66
CA TRP A 100 4.24 -12.84 -8.41
C TRP A 100 5.17 -13.68 -7.52
N GLN A 101 5.59 -13.17 -6.35
CA GLN A 101 6.36 -13.96 -5.39
C GLN A 101 5.58 -15.17 -4.87
N ILE A 102 4.29 -15.00 -4.54
CA ILE A 102 3.44 -16.11 -4.09
C ILE A 102 3.30 -17.15 -5.20
N ARG A 103 3.07 -16.71 -6.45
CA ARG A 103 2.97 -17.60 -7.62
C ARG A 103 4.24 -18.41 -7.87
N ASN A 104 5.40 -17.80 -7.69
CA ASN A 104 6.68 -18.47 -7.95
C ASN A 104 7.18 -19.29 -6.75
N GLY A 105 6.31 -19.57 -5.78
CA GLY A 105 6.62 -20.44 -4.66
C GLY A 105 7.81 -19.92 -3.85
N ALA A 106 7.79 -18.63 -3.50
CA ALA A 106 8.91 -18.00 -2.79
C ALA A 106 9.32 -18.82 -1.55
N ALA A 107 10.50 -19.43 -1.66
CA ALA A 107 11.20 -20.32 -0.75
C ALA A 107 11.62 -19.67 0.60
N ARG A 108 10.93 -18.61 1.04
CA ARG A 108 11.25 -17.81 2.24
C ARG A 108 10.10 -17.65 3.23
N LEU A 109 8.91 -18.17 2.94
CA LEU A 109 7.84 -18.25 3.91
C LEU A 109 8.06 -19.50 4.81
N PRO A 110 8.02 -19.38 6.14
CA PRO A 110 8.18 -20.52 7.06
C PRO A 110 7.06 -21.56 6.93
N VAL A 111 5.99 -21.24 6.18
CA VAL A 111 4.92 -22.15 5.78
C VAL A 111 4.90 -22.18 4.26
N ARG A 112 5.11 -23.35 3.65
CA ARG A 112 4.90 -23.55 2.21
C ARG A 112 3.40 -23.37 1.94
N VAL A 113 3.01 -22.20 1.45
CA VAL A 113 1.68 -22.02 0.90
C VAL A 113 1.78 -22.37 -0.58
N GLU A 114 1.59 -23.65 -0.90
CA GLU A 114 1.30 -24.08 -2.28
C GLU A 114 -0.08 -23.54 -2.62
N VAL A 115 -0.14 -22.30 -3.11
CA VAL A 115 -1.36 -21.74 -3.68
C VAL A 115 -1.44 -22.26 -5.10
N ASP A 116 -2.39 -23.14 -5.38
CA ASP A 116 -2.67 -23.54 -6.76
C ASP A 116 -3.47 -22.41 -7.44
N PHE A 117 -2.78 -21.59 -8.23
CA PHE A 117 -3.38 -20.47 -8.94
C PHE A 117 -4.30 -20.90 -10.10
N SER A 118 -4.41 -22.20 -10.38
CA SER A 118 -5.40 -22.75 -11.32
C SER A 118 -6.79 -22.88 -10.69
N ASP A 119 -6.87 -22.87 -9.36
CA ASP A 119 -8.11 -22.90 -8.59
C ASP A 119 -8.44 -21.49 -8.07
N GLY A 120 -9.19 -20.72 -8.88
CA GLY A 120 -9.56 -19.34 -8.56
C GLY A 120 -10.28 -19.16 -7.22
N GLY A 121 -10.89 -20.24 -6.69
CA GLY A 121 -11.53 -20.25 -5.37
C GLY A 121 -10.53 -20.08 -4.22
N GLN A 122 -9.37 -20.75 -4.29
CA GLN A 122 -8.35 -20.68 -3.24
C GLN A 122 -7.65 -19.31 -3.18
N ILE A 123 -7.43 -18.70 -4.34
CA ILE A 123 -6.89 -17.33 -4.42
C ILE A 123 -7.89 -16.34 -3.80
N ALA A 124 -9.17 -16.47 -4.13
CA ALA A 124 -10.21 -15.60 -3.57
C ALA A 124 -10.35 -15.80 -2.06
N ASP A 125 -10.25 -17.03 -1.56
CA ASP A 125 -10.26 -17.32 -0.12
C ASP A 125 -9.05 -16.69 0.60
N LEU A 126 -7.84 -16.79 0.04
CA LEU A 126 -6.65 -16.18 0.64
C LEU A 126 -6.69 -14.64 0.60
N LEU A 127 -7.12 -14.07 -0.53
CA LEU A 127 -7.27 -12.63 -0.71
C LEU A 127 -8.39 -12.04 0.15
N THR A 128 -9.40 -12.82 0.50
CA THR A 128 -10.49 -12.32 1.38
C THR A 128 -10.18 -12.55 2.84
N ARG A 129 -9.54 -13.66 3.23
CA ARG A 129 -9.34 -14.04 4.64
C ARG A 129 -8.23 -13.26 5.33
N ILE A 130 -7.17 -12.88 4.63
CA ILE A 130 -5.96 -12.31 5.26
C ILE A 130 -5.98 -10.77 5.32
N PRO A 131 -6.24 -10.06 4.20
CA PRO A 131 -6.19 -8.60 4.20
C PRO A 131 -7.40 -8.02 4.94
N GLY A 132 -7.11 -7.21 5.95
CA GLY A 132 -8.07 -6.38 6.65
C GLY A 132 -8.48 -5.16 5.81
N THR A 133 -9.43 -4.39 6.35
CA THR A 133 -10.02 -3.22 5.69
C THR A 133 -8.98 -2.18 5.27
N GLY A 134 -7.91 -1.99 6.06
CA GLY A 134 -6.82 -1.07 5.74
C GLY A 134 -6.09 -1.46 4.44
N ALA A 135 -5.72 -2.73 4.29
CA ALA A 135 -5.01 -3.21 3.10
C ALA A 135 -5.85 -3.03 1.82
N TRP A 136 -7.16 -3.30 1.89
CA TRP A 136 -8.08 -3.09 0.76
C TRP A 136 -8.27 -1.62 0.39
N ILE A 137 -8.38 -0.75 1.39
CA ILE A 137 -8.50 0.70 1.17
C ILE A 137 -7.21 1.26 0.56
N TRP A 138 -6.05 0.80 1.03
CA TRP A 138 -4.76 1.16 0.43
C TRP A 138 -4.65 0.67 -1.03
N ALA A 139 -5.01 -0.59 -1.30
CA ALA A 139 -4.94 -1.16 -2.63
C ALA A 139 -5.89 -0.45 -3.62
N GLY A 140 -7.14 -0.23 -3.21
CA GLY A 140 -8.13 0.51 -4.01
C GLY A 140 -7.71 1.96 -4.23
N GLY A 141 -7.22 2.63 -3.18
CA GLY A 141 -6.69 4.00 -3.27
C GLY A 141 -5.50 4.09 -4.23
N SER A 142 -4.57 3.14 -4.16
CA SER A 142 -3.39 3.07 -5.05
C SER A 142 -3.80 2.91 -6.51
N LEU A 143 -4.73 2.00 -6.81
CA LEU A 143 -5.21 1.76 -8.16
C LEU A 143 -5.89 3.01 -8.75
N VAL A 144 -6.79 3.62 -7.97
CA VAL A 144 -7.50 4.84 -8.40
C VAL A 144 -6.54 6.00 -8.58
N LEU A 145 -5.54 6.15 -7.70
CA LEU A 145 -4.53 7.21 -7.79
C LEU A 145 -3.62 7.02 -9.01
N LEU A 146 -3.24 5.77 -9.31
CA LEU A 146 -2.49 5.42 -10.52
C LEU A 146 -3.29 5.81 -11.78
N MET A 147 -4.56 5.41 -11.85
CA MET A 147 -5.44 5.76 -12.96
C MET A 147 -5.59 7.28 -13.11
N ALA A 148 -5.72 8.01 -12.00
CA ALA A 148 -5.77 9.46 -12.01
C ALA A 148 -4.47 10.09 -12.53
N GLY A 149 -3.30 9.52 -12.19
CA GLY A 149 -2.01 9.95 -12.72
C GLY A 149 -1.88 9.72 -14.23
N LEU A 150 -2.33 8.56 -14.73
CA LEU A 150 -2.28 8.18 -16.15
C LEU A 150 -3.18 9.07 -16.99
N ILE A 151 -4.46 9.16 -16.63
CA ILE A 151 -5.46 9.99 -17.32
C ILE A 151 -5.07 11.47 -17.24
N GLY A 152 -4.51 11.89 -16.11
CA GLY A 152 -4.11 13.26 -15.86
C GLY A 152 -5.24 14.14 -15.30
N PHE A 153 -4.85 15.36 -14.94
CA PHE A 153 -5.73 16.37 -14.36
C PHE A 153 -5.94 17.46 -15.39
N ALA A 154 -7.20 17.76 -15.73
CA ALA A 154 -7.52 18.89 -16.60
C ALA A 154 -6.97 20.18 -15.97
N ARG A 155 -6.11 20.90 -16.71
CA ARG A 155 -5.69 22.25 -16.34
C ARG A 155 -6.92 23.15 -16.50
N ARG A 156 -7.51 23.58 -15.39
CA ARG A 156 -8.33 24.79 -15.39
C ARG A 156 -7.42 25.95 -15.06
#